data_AF-A0A0D0D9B5-F1
#
_entry.id   AF-A0A0D0D9B5-F1
#
_cell.length_a   1.000
_cell.length_b   1.000
_cell.length_c   1.000
_cell.angle_alpha   90.00
_cell.angle_beta   90.00
_cell.angle_gamma   90.00
#
_symmetry.space_group_name_H-M   'P 1'
#
loop_
_entity.id
_entity.type
_entity.pdbx_description
1 polymer ?
#
loop_
_entity_poly.entity_id
_entity_poly.type
_entity_poly.pdbx_seq_one_letter_code
_entity_poly.pdbx_strand_id
1 'polypeptide(L)'
;LLDEEPTNEKEHAYQIALHESYSCEAQYKSALFGLQSTVILQSMYCDWLSKQLAAQEKSQKKKKKGQLNGNGLPRLLTGDQFYERVVEHQKNAEEEKIE
;
A
#
# COMPACT_ATOMS: atom_id res chain seq x y z
N LEU A 1 23.46 -34.92 -21.80
CA LEU A 1 23.65 -33.89 -22.85
C LEU A 1 24.56 -32.74 -22.41
N LEU A 2 24.39 -32.11 -21.23
CA LEU A 2 25.39 -31.16 -20.72
C LEU A 2 26.59 -31.86 -20.03
N ASP A 3 26.36 -33.03 -19.44
CA ASP A 3 27.39 -33.83 -18.77
C ASP A 3 28.13 -34.79 -19.72
N GLU A 4 27.84 -34.73 -21.02
CA GLU A 4 28.44 -35.58 -22.05
C GLU A 4 29.51 -34.79 -22.81
N GLU A 5 30.66 -35.42 -23.10
CA GLU A 5 31.69 -34.79 -23.93
C GLU A 5 31.17 -34.64 -25.38
N PRO A 6 31.17 -33.41 -25.94
CA PRO A 6 30.71 -33.19 -27.29
C PRO A 6 31.65 -33.85 -28.29
N THR A 7 31.09 -34.61 -29.24
CA THR A 7 31.86 -35.35 -30.24
C THR A 7 32.12 -34.53 -31.51
N ASN A 8 31.37 -33.43 -31.69
CA ASN A 8 31.47 -32.54 -32.84
C ASN A 8 31.32 -31.07 -32.41
N GLU A 9 31.88 -30.14 -33.18
CA GLU A 9 31.82 -28.70 -32.97
C GLU A 9 30.39 -28.18 -32.84
N LYS A 10 29.43 -28.76 -33.58
CA LYS A 10 28.01 -28.39 -33.47
C LYS A 10 27.43 -28.73 -32.09
N GLU A 11 27.77 -29.90 -31.55
CA GLU A 11 27.30 -30.33 -30.23
C GLU A 11 27.89 -29.42 -29.15
N HIS A 12 29.18 -29.08 -29.27
CA HIS A 12 29.84 -28.12 -28.38
C HIS A 12 29.16 -26.75 -28.43
N ALA A 13 28.85 -26.23 -29.63
CA ALA A 13 28.14 -24.96 -29.79
C ALA A 13 26.74 -24.99 -29.16
N TYR A 14 26.00 -26.10 -29.29
CA TYR A 14 24.70 -26.26 -28.65
C TYR A 14 24.80 -26.36 -27.13
N GLN A 15 25.81 -27.05 -26.60
CA GLN A 15 26.04 -27.10 -25.15
C GLN A 15 26.34 -25.72 -24.57
N ILE A 16 27.14 -24.91 -25.25
CA ILE A 16 27.40 -23.50 -24.85
C ILE A 16 26.08 -22.73 -24.82
N ALA A 17 25.33 -22.73 -25.93
CA ALA A 17 24.07 -21.99 -26.03
C ALA A 17 23.04 -22.45 -24.98
N LEU A 18 23.03 -23.75 -24.65
CA LEU A 18 22.15 -24.32 -23.64
C LEU A 18 22.57 -23.90 -22.23
N HIS A 19 23.88 -23.90 -21.92
CA HIS A 19 24.39 -23.38 -20.65
C HIS A 19 24.07 -21.90 -20.46
N GLU A 20 24.27 -21.08 -21.49
CA GLU A 20 23.93 -19.66 -21.47
C GLU A 20 22.43 -19.45 -21.24
N SER A 21 21.60 -20.21 -21.93
CA SER A 21 20.14 -20.18 -21.77
C SER A 21 19.72 -20.52 -20.33
N TYR A 22 20.25 -21.60 -19.76
CA TYR A 22 19.92 -21.97 -18.37
C TYR A 22 20.43 -20.96 -17.35
N SER A 23 21.62 -20.39 -17.55
CA SER A 23 22.14 -19.33 -16.69
C SER A 23 21.24 -18.10 -16.74
N CYS A 24 20.84 -17.68 -17.93
CA CYS A 24 19.88 -16.58 -18.11
C CYS A 24 18.55 -16.88 -17.41
N GLU A 25 17.97 -18.06 -17.64
CA GLU A 25 16.70 -18.45 -17.05
C GLU A 25 16.76 -18.49 -15.52
N ALA A 26 17.84 -19.03 -14.94
CA ALA A 26 18.05 -19.06 -13.50
C ALA A 26 18.12 -17.64 -12.90
N GLN A 27 18.81 -16.72 -13.57
CA GLN A 27 18.87 -15.32 -13.16
C GLN A 27 17.49 -14.65 -13.22
N TYR A 28 16.75 -14.84 -14.31
CA TYR A 28 15.40 -14.29 -14.44
C TYR A 28 14.44 -14.85 -13.38
N LYS A 29 14.49 -16.16 -13.13
CA LYS A 29 13.70 -16.79 -12.07
C LYS A 29 14.03 -16.20 -10.71
N SER A 30 15.31 -16.05 -10.38
CA SER A 30 15.75 -15.45 -9.12
C SER A 30 15.24 -14.01 -8.96
N ALA A 31 15.41 -13.18 -10.00
CA ALA A 31 14.92 -11.80 -10.00
C ALA A 31 13.39 -11.72 -9.86
N LEU A 32 12.66 -12.60 -10.56
CA LEU A 32 11.20 -12.67 -10.49
C LEU A 32 10.74 -13.04 -9.08
N PHE A 33 11.35 -14.03 -8.44
CA PHE A 33 11.03 -14.39 -7.05
C PHE A 33 11.29 -13.23 -6.09
N GLY A 34 12.39 -12.50 -6.27
CA GLY A 34 12.69 -11.30 -5.48
C GLY A 34 11.62 -10.22 -5.63
N LEU A 35 11.20 -9.95 -6.87
CA LEU A 35 10.14 -8.98 -7.17
C LEU A 35 8.79 -9.40 -6.58
N GLN A 36 8.38 -10.64 -6.80
CA GLN A 36 7.12 -11.18 -6.26
C GLN A 36 7.09 -11.10 -4.73
N SER A 37 8.18 -11.51 -4.08
CA SER A 37 8.31 -11.43 -2.62
C SER A 37 8.17 -9.99 -2.13
N THR A 38 8.81 -9.05 -2.82
CA THR A 38 8.75 -7.62 -2.49
C THR A 38 7.34 -7.07 -2.62
N VAL A 39 6.63 -7.39 -3.71
CA VAL A 39 5.25 -6.95 -3.94
C VAL A 39 4.31 -7.47 -2.85
N ILE A 40 4.43 -8.75 -2.47
CA ILE A 40 3.61 -9.34 -1.42
C ILE A 40 3.85 -8.63 -0.08
N LEU A 41 5.12 -8.46 0.30
CA LEU A 41 5.49 -7.81 1.56
C LEU A 41 5.03 -6.35 1.60
N GLN A 42 5.19 -5.62 0.50
CA GLN A 42 4.72 -4.24 0.38
C GLN A 42 3.19 -4.16 0.48
N SER A 43 2.47 -5.06 -0.17
CA SER A 43 1.00 -5.12 -0.07
C SER A 43 0.55 -5.34 1.37
N MET A 44 1.14 -6.32 2.06
CA MET A 44 0.82 -6.61 3.46
C MET A 44 1.11 -5.42 4.38
N TYR A 45 2.25 -4.76 4.15
CA TYR A 45 2.64 -3.57 4.91
C TYR A 45 1.66 -2.41 4.69
N CYS A 46 1.32 -2.12 3.42
CA CYS A 46 0.36 -1.07 3.07
C CYS A 46 -1.03 -1.35 3.65
N ASP A 47 -1.49 -2.60 3.62
CA ASP A 47 -2.77 -3.00 4.23
C ASP A 47 -2.77 -2.77 5.74
N TRP A 48 -1.68 -3.16 6.42
CA TRP A 48 -1.53 -2.96 7.86
C TRP A 48 -1.49 -1.47 8.21
N LEU A 49 -0.68 -0.69 7.51
CA LEU A 49 -0.56 0.75 7.71
C LEU A 49 -1.90 1.46 7.48
N SER A 50 -2.62 1.09 6.42
CA SER A 50 -3.93 1.64 6.10
C SER A 50 -4.96 1.36 7.21
N LYS A 51 -4.96 0.14 7.75
CA LYS A 51 -5.82 -0.22 8.89
C LYS A 51 -5.47 0.59 10.14
N GLN A 52 -4.18 0.76 10.44
CA GLN A 52 -3.74 1.54 11.59
C GLN A 52 -4.12 3.02 11.44
N LEU A 53 -3.92 3.61 10.26
CA LEU A 53 -4.32 4.98 9.97
C LEU A 53 -5.84 5.13 10.08
N ALA A 54 -6.63 4.21 9.52
CA ALA A 54 -8.09 4.25 9.65
C ALA A 54 -8.55 4.15 11.11
N ALA A 55 -7.90 3.30 11.92
CA ALA A 55 -8.18 3.21 13.36
C ALA A 55 -7.82 4.51 14.09
N GLN A 56 -6.67 5.09 13.77
CA GLN A 56 -6.23 6.36 14.33
C GLN A 56 -7.18 7.50 13.95
N GLU A 57 -7.57 7.62 12.68
CA GLU A 57 -8.54 8.62 12.21
C GLU A 57 -9.89 8.47 12.89
N LYS A 58 -10.41 7.24 13.03
CA LYS A 58 -11.65 6.98 13.78
C LYS A 58 -11.50 7.43 15.24
N SER A 59 -10.37 7.15 15.88
CA SER A 59 -10.12 7.59 17.26
C SER A 59 -9.99 9.12 17.36
N GLN A 60 -9.36 9.77 16.39
CA GLN A 60 -9.23 11.23 16.33
C GLN A 60 -10.60 11.89 16.10
N LYS A 61 -11.42 11.36 15.18
CA LYS A 61 -12.79 11.84 14.96
C LYS A 61 -13.62 11.78 16.24
N LYS A 62 -13.50 10.69 17.02
CA LYS A 62 -14.13 10.59 18.35
C LYS A 62 -13.61 11.64 19.34
N LYS A 63 -12.31 11.93 19.36
CA LYS A 63 -11.71 12.95 20.26
C LYS A 63 -11.99 14.39 19.84
N LYS A 64 -12.22 14.64 18.55
CA LYS A 64 -12.50 15.96 17.96
C LYS A 64 -14.00 16.30 17.95
N LYS A 65 -14.83 15.40 18.47
CA LYS A 65 -16.26 15.61 18.72
C LYS A 65 -16.42 16.77 19.70
N GLY A 66 -17.03 17.88 19.25
CA GLY A 66 -17.10 19.14 20.00
C GLY A 66 -16.32 20.31 19.39
N GLN A 67 -15.43 20.08 18.41
CA GLN A 67 -14.61 21.13 17.81
C GLN A 67 -15.13 21.56 16.44
N LEU A 68 -15.37 22.87 16.25
CA LEU A 68 -15.81 23.46 14.99
C LEU A 68 -14.84 23.23 13.81
N ASN A 69 -13.54 23.16 14.11
CA ASN A 69 -12.44 22.88 13.16
C ASN A 69 -11.64 21.65 13.60
N GLY A 70 -12.31 20.51 13.75
CA GLY A 70 -11.68 19.27 14.21
C GLY A 70 -10.51 18.77 13.36
N ASN A 71 -10.33 19.21 12.11
CA ASN A 71 -9.16 18.82 11.30
C ASN A 71 -7.85 19.49 11.75
N GLY A 72 -7.89 20.51 12.62
CA GLY A 72 -6.71 21.21 13.13
C GLY A 72 -6.02 22.13 12.12
N LEU A 73 -6.61 22.30 10.93
CA LEU A 73 -6.09 23.21 9.92
C LEU A 73 -6.66 24.63 10.15
N PRO A 74 -5.83 25.68 10.10
CA PRO A 74 -6.32 27.05 10.15
C PRO A 74 -7.29 27.31 8.99
N ARG A 75 -8.49 27.80 9.30
CA ARG A 75 -9.47 28.26 8.31
C ARG A 75 -10.07 29.57 8.78
N LEU A 76 -10.19 30.52 7.85
CA LEU A 76 -11.05 31.68 8.01
C LEU A 76 -12.48 31.24 7.69
N LEU A 77 -13.36 31.28 8.69
CA LEU A 77 -14.79 31.09 8.51
C LEU A 77 -15.43 32.47 8.44
N THR A 78 -16.19 32.73 7.37
CA THR A 78 -17.07 33.90 7.33
C THR A 78 -18.24 33.72 8.30
N GLY A 79 -18.90 34.80 8.72
CA GLY A 79 -19.97 34.75 9.73
C GLY A 79 -21.06 33.72 9.42
N ASP A 80 -21.49 33.65 8.16
CA ASP A 80 -22.52 32.70 7.70
C ASP A 80 -22.04 31.25 7.81
N GLN A 81 -20.81 30.96 7.34
CA GLN A 81 -20.23 29.62 7.42
C GLN A 81 -19.97 29.15 8.85
N PHE A 82 -19.65 30.08 9.75
CA PHE A 82 -19.53 29.79 11.18
C PHE A 82 -20.89 29.44 11.77
N TYR A 83 -21.92 30.26 11.49
CA TYR A 83 -23.26 30.08 12.01
C TYR A 83 -23.86 28.75 11.58
N GLU A 84 -23.78 28.41 10.28
CA GLU A 84 -24.24 27.13 9.74
C GLU A 84 -23.62 25.93 10.47
N ARG A 85 -22.31 25.97 10.70
CA ARG A 85 -21.60 24.89 11.40
C ARG A 85 -21.97 24.77 12.88
N VAL A 86 -22.28 25.87 13.55
CA VAL A 86 -22.73 25.84 14.96
C VAL A 86 -24.13 25.22 15.05
N VAL A 87 -25.03 25.57 14.13
CA VAL A 87 -26.39 24.98 14.06
C VAL A 87 -26.33 23.48 13.80
N GLU A 88 -25.50 23.05 12.83
CA GLU A 88 -25.31 21.63 12.52
C GLU A 88 -24.71 20.85 13.71
N HIS A 89 -23.76 21.47 14.44
CA HIS A 89 -23.20 20.90 15.66
C HIS A 89 -24.24 20.74 16.78
N GLN A 90 -25.10 21.75 17.00
CA GLN A 90 -26.18 21.67 18.00
C GLN A 90 -27.18 20.57 17.67
N LYS A 91 -27.59 20.47 16.40
CA LYS A 91 -28.50 19.43 15.94
C LYS A 91 -27.96 18.02 16.16
N ASN A 92 -26.70 17.77 15.77
CA ASN A 92 -26.05 16.47 15.99
C ASN A 92 -25.89 16.14 17.48
N ALA A 93 -25.65 17.14 18.34
CA ALA A 93 -25.55 16.95 19.78
C ALA A 93 -26.90 16.66 20.47
N GLU A 94 -28.02 17.05 19.86
CA GLU A 94 -29.36 16.72 20.32
C GLU A 94 -29.78 15.33 19.87
N GLU A 95 -29.49 14.93 18.63
CA GLU A 95 -29.79 13.59 18.10
C GLU A 95 -29.06 12.48 18.90
N GLU A 96 -27.81 12.69 19.30
CA GLU A 96 -27.05 11.74 20.13
C GLU A 96 -27.48 11.66 21.60
N LYS A 97 -28.33 12.57 22.09
CA LYS A 97 -28.90 12.47 23.46
C LYS A 97 -30.21 11.66 23.48
N ILE A 98 -30.77 11.40 22.31
CA ILE A 98 -32.05 10.71 22.14
C ILE A 98 -31.85 9.22 21.85
N GLU A 99 -30.65 8.82 21.40
CA GLU A 99 -30.17 7.43 21.28
C GLU A 99 -29.48 6.94 22.58
#